data_AF-A0A3C0FI17-F1
#
_entry.id   AF-A0A3C0FI17-F1
#
_cell.length_a   1.000
_cell.length_b   1.000
_cell.length_c   1.000
_cell.angle_alpha   90.00
_cell.angle_beta   90.00
_cell.angle_gamma   90.00
#
_symmetry.space_group_name_H-M   'P 1'
#
loop_
_entity.id
_entity.type
_entity.pdbx_description
1 polymer ?
#
loop_
_entity_poly.entity_id
_entity_poly.type
_entity_poly.pdbx_seq_one_letter_code
_entity_poly.pdbx_strand_id
1 'polypeptide(L)'
;ADRTGHAMLHTLYQQCLKNKAEFFVEYIALDLIMDEDGSCKGLVAWDLDTGELHRFNAKMVILASGGYGRAFFSCTSAHTCTGDGHGMVARAGLGLQDMEFVQFHPTGIYGSGCLITEGARGEGGYLTNSEGERFMERYAPTVKDLASRDVVSRGMAQEIRDGRGVGEHGEYIHLHLEHLGSEVLWERLPGITETAKIFAGVDATKEPIPVLPTVHYNMGGIPTNYKGEVLRPTAKDPNAIVPGLMAAGEAACVS
;
A
#
# COMPACT_ATOMS: atom_id res chain seq x y z
N ALA A 1 0.51 5.88 19.06
CA ALA A 1 0.47 7.03 18.14
C ALA A 1 1.05 6.57 16.79
N ASP A 2 0.34 6.84 15.69
CA ASP A 2 0.61 6.65 14.23
C ASP A 2 1.73 5.70 13.67
N ARG A 3 2.25 4.76 14.47
CA ARG A 3 3.32 3.79 14.14
C ARG A 3 2.83 2.35 14.28
N THR A 4 1.54 2.12 14.07
CA THR A 4 0.88 0.82 14.27
C THR A 4 1.56 -0.28 13.45
N GLY A 5 1.88 -0.03 12.18
CA GLY A 5 2.56 -1.00 11.32
C GLY A 5 3.95 -1.40 11.83
N HIS A 6 4.73 -0.43 12.33
CA HIS A 6 6.04 -0.69 12.93
C HIS A 6 5.91 -1.59 14.17
N ALA A 7 5.00 -1.27 15.08
CA ALA A 7 4.77 -2.07 16.28
C ALA A 7 4.29 -3.50 15.94
N MET A 8 3.37 -3.64 14.97
CA MET A 8 2.89 -4.94 14.50
C MET A 8 4.03 -5.80 13.94
N LEU A 9 4.84 -5.26 13.02
CA LEU A 9 5.92 -6.01 12.39
C LEU A 9 6.97 -6.48 13.40
N HIS A 10 7.42 -5.59 14.30
CA HIS A 10 8.37 -5.94 15.35
C HIS A 10 7.82 -7.02 16.28
N THR A 11 6.54 -6.92 16.66
CA THR A 11 5.89 -7.90 17.53
C THR A 11 5.78 -9.26 16.83
N LEU A 12 5.35 -9.31 15.56
CA LEU A 12 5.25 -10.55 14.80
C LEU A 12 6.62 -11.20 14.61
N TYR A 13 7.65 -10.43 14.26
CA TYR A 13 9.02 -10.94 14.13
C TYR A 13 9.51 -11.57 15.43
N GLN A 14 9.29 -10.90 16.57
CA GLN A 14 9.62 -11.48 17.89
C GLN A 14 8.87 -12.78 18.17
N GLN A 15 7.59 -12.90 17.77
CA GLN A 15 6.85 -14.16 17.89
C GLN A 15 7.39 -15.24 16.97
N CYS A 16 7.81 -14.93 15.74
CA CYS A 16 8.42 -15.89 14.84
C CYS A 16 9.72 -16.46 15.43
N LEU A 17 10.59 -15.60 16.00
CA LEU A 17 11.79 -16.04 16.71
C LEU A 17 11.47 -16.96 17.89
N LYS A 18 10.49 -16.59 18.71
CA LYS A 18 10.02 -17.40 19.84
C LYS A 18 9.52 -18.78 19.40
N ASN A 19 8.84 -18.84 18.26
CA ASN A 19 8.32 -20.09 17.67
C ASN A 19 9.33 -20.79 16.76
N LYS A 20 10.60 -20.34 16.73
CA LYS A 20 11.69 -20.94 15.96
C LYS A 20 11.38 -21.07 14.47
N ALA A 21 10.72 -20.06 13.89
CA ALA A 21 10.62 -19.96 12.44
C ALA A 21 12.03 -19.85 11.84
N GLU A 22 12.27 -20.59 10.77
CA GLU A 22 13.53 -20.52 10.02
C GLU A 22 13.44 -19.38 9.00
N PHE A 23 14.50 -18.58 8.93
CA PHE A 23 14.56 -17.39 8.08
C PHE A 23 15.71 -17.49 7.11
N PHE A 24 15.39 -17.29 5.83
CA PHE A 24 16.36 -17.05 4.76
C PHE A 24 16.25 -15.56 4.40
N VAL A 25 17.01 -14.74 5.13
CA VAL A 25 16.99 -13.27 5.01
C VAL A 25 17.83 -12.85 3.81
N GLU A 26 17.39 -11.84 3.08
CA GLU A 26 18.07 -11.34 1.86
C GLU A 26 18.17 -12.38 0.74
N TYR A 27 17.12 -13.20 0.61
CA TYR A 27 16.90 -14.08 -0.52
C TYR A 27 15.82 -13.51 -1.44
N ILE A 28 16.11 -13.38 -2.74
CA ILE A 28 15.15 -12.93 -3.75
C ILE A 28 14.52 -14.15 -4.42
N ALA A 29 13.22 -14.36 -4.20
CA ALA A 29 12.46 -15.39 -4.92
C ALA A 29 12.34 -15.01 -6.40
N LEU A 30 12.73 -15.93 -7.29
CA LEU A 30 12.78 -15.71 -8.73
C LEU A 30 11.54 -16.24 -9.44
N ASP A 31 11.22 -17.51 -9.23
CA ASP A 31 10.10 -18.20 -9.90
C ASP A 31 9.60 -19.40 -9.09
N LEU A 32 8.32 -19.73 -9.31
CA LEU A 32 7.68 -20.94 -8.75
C LEU A 32 8.15 -22.19 -9.50
N ILE A 33 8.29 -23.29 -8.77
CA ILE A 33 8.55 -24.62 -9.34
C ILE A 33 7.19 -25.30 -9.50
N MET A 34 6.70 -25.40 -10.74
CA MET A 34 5.43 -26.03 -11.09
C MET A 34 5.65 -27.43 -11.69
N ASP A 35 4.80 -28.40 -11.36
CA ASP A 35 4.79 -29.71 -12.03
C ASP A 35 3.89 -29.71 -13.28
N GLU A 36 3.91 -30.82 -14.03
CA GLU A 36 3.12 -31.01 -15.25
C GLU A 36 1.61 -30.97 -15.01
N ASP A 37 1.17 -31.32 -13.79
CA ASP A 37 -0.24 -31.29 -13.37
C ASP A 37 -0.67 -29.88 -12.91
N GLY A 38 0.25 -28.91 -12.88
CA GLY A 38 -0.01 -27.53 -12.49
C GLY A 38 0.01 -27.27 -10.98
N SER A 39 0.57 -28.17 -10.17
CA SER A 39 0.78 -28.00 -8.74
C SER A 39 2.10 -27.27 -8.47
N CYS A 40 2.12 -26.40 -7.46
CA CYS A 40 3.35 -25.77 -6.98
C CYS A 40 4.10 -26.75 -6.05
N LYS A 41 5.40 -26.93 -6.28
CA LYS A 41 6.31 -27.79 -5.51
C LYS A 41 7.39 -27.02 -4.75
N GLY A 42 7.40 -25.70 -4.86
CA GLY A 42 8.47 -24.88 -4.30
C GLY A 42 8.74 -23.62 -5.09
N LEU A 43 9.91 -23.03 -4.85
CA LEU A 43 10.41 -21.87 -5.59
C LEU A 43 11.93 -21.93 -5.75
N VAL A 44 12.43 -21.18 -6.72
CA VAL A 44 13.85 -20.86 -6.87
C VAL A 44 14.10 -19.49 -6.27
N ALA A 45 15.17 -19.33 -5.51
CA ALA A 45 15.59 -18.03 -4.98
C ALA A 45 17.08 -17.80 -5.17
N TRP A 46 17.46 -16.54 -5.18
CA TRP A 46 18.82 -16.06 -5.25
C TRP A 46 19.26 -15.52 -3.89
N ASP A 47 20.31 -16.10 -3.33
CA ASP A 47 20.98 -15.61 -2.10
C ASP A 47 21.84 -14.40 -2.46
N LEU A 48 21.53 -13.23 -1.87
CA LEU A 48 22.26 -12.01 -2.15
C LEU A 48 23.63 -11.94 -1.48
N ASP A 49 23.86 -12.69 -0.40
CA ASP A 49 25.15 -12.69 0.31
C ASP A 49 26.18 -13.54 -0.45
N THR A 50 25.78 -14.75 -0.85
CA THR A 50 26.67 -15.73 -1.50
C THR A 50 26.64 -15.68 -3.03
N GLY A 51 25.56 -15.16 -3.61
CA GLY A 51 25.31 -15.22 -5.05
C GLY A 51 24.76 -16.56 -5.54
N GLU A 52 24.51 -17.53 -4.65
CA GLU A 52 24.06 -18.86 -5.02
C GLU A 52 22.56 -18.92 -5.35
N LEU A 53 22.20 -19.89 -6.21
CA LEU A 53 20.81 -20.21 -6.51
C LEU A 53 20.34 -21.39 -5.67
N HIS A 54 19.23 -21.19 -4.97
CA HIS A 54 18.63 -22.18 -4.07
C HIS A 54 17.29 -22.65 -4.62
N ARG A 55 17.02 -23.95 -4.44
CA ARG A 55 15.70 -24.53 -4.69
C ARG A 55 15.06 -24.89 -3.35
N PHE A 56 13.96 -24.23 -3.04
CA PHE A 56 13.17 -24.50 -1.85
C PHE A 56 12.01 -25.43 -2.22
N ASN A 57 12.17 -26.73 -1.94
CA ASN A 57 11.09 -27.71 -2.12
C ASN A 57 10.12 -27.61 -0.94
N ALA A 58 8.84 -27.46 -1.22
CA ALA A 58 7.80 -27.34 -0.20
C ALA A 58 6.51 -28.03 -0.63
N LYS A 59 5.75 -28.55 0.34
CA LYS A 59 4.38 -29.04 0.10
C LYS A 59 3.39 -27.90 -0.14
N MET A 60 3.72 -26.70 0.35
CA MET A 60 2.89 -25.51 0.30
C MET A 60 3.79 -24.28 0.25
N VAL A 61 3.55 -23.41 -0.71
CA VAL A 61 4.21 -22.11 -0.86
C VAL A 61 3.16 -21.02 -0.62
N ILE A 62 3.46 -20.05 0.25
CA ILE A 62 2.58 -18.91 0.55
C ILE A 62 3.26 -17.64 0.02
N LEU A 63 2.63 -16.98 -0.95
CA LEU A 63 3.09 -15.71 -1.48
C LEU A 63 2.53 -14.54 -0.65
N ALA A 64 3.41 -13.84 0.05
CA ALA A 64 3.10 -12.66 0.86
C ALA A 64 4.04 -11.49 0.53
N SER A 65 4.31 -11.28 -0.76
CA SER A 65 5.36 -10.37 -1.27
C SER A 65 4.99 -8.89 -1.30
N GLY A 66 3.79 -8.51 -0.81
CA GLY A 66 3.28 -7.14 -0.91
C GLY A 66 2.82 -6.73 -2.31
N GLY A 67 2.51 -5.43 -2.47
CA GLY A 67 2.02 -4.84 -3.71
C GLY A 67 3.09 -4.46 -4.75
N TYR A 68 2.68 -3.65 -5.72
CA TYR A 68 3.46 -3.23 -6.90
C TYR A 68 3.39 -1.72 -7.16
N GLY A 69 3.23 -0.89 -6.11
CA GLY A 69 3.12 0.56 -6.26
C GLY A 69 4.28 1.22 -7.02
N ARG A 70 5.47 0.60 -7.06
CA ARG A 70 6.62 1.08 -7.84
C ARG A 70 6.50 0.94 -9.36
N ALA A 71 5.39 0.39 -9.85
CA ALA A 71 5.00 0.54 -11.26
C ALA A 71 4.66 2.00 -11.63
N PHE A 72 4.44 2.87 -10.64
CA PHE A 72 4.08 4.27 -10.84
C PHE A 72 5.23 5.22 -10.48
N PHE A 73 5.27 6.37 -11.14
CA PHE A 73 6.29 7.40 -10.93
C PHE A 73 6.25 7.98 -9.50
N SER A 74 5.05 8.26 -8.99
CA SER A 74 4.83 8.73 -7.61
C SER A 74 3.98 7.73 -6.85
N CYS A 75 4.54 7.18 -5.77
CA CYS A 75 3.87 6.26 -4.86
C CYS A 75 4.38 6.45 -3.44
N THR A 76 3.53 6.15 -2.46
CA THR A 76 3.92 6.06 -1.04
C THR A 76 4.71 4.78 -0.74
N SER A 77 4.71 3.82 -1.66
CA SER A 77 5.30 2.50 -1.49
C SER A 77 6.83 2.56 -1.39
N ALA A 78 7.40 1.66 -0.59
CA ALA A 78 8.85 1.48 -0.52
C ALA A 78 9.42 1.09 -1.91
N HIS A 79 10.73 1.27 -2.09
CA HIS A 79 11.41 0.86 -3.34
C HIS A 79 11.32 -0.64 -3.61
N THR A 80 11.08 -1.44 -2.57
CA THR A 80 10.95 -2.90 -2.63
C THR A 80 9.55 -3.40 -3.01
N CYS A 81 8.57 -2.51 -3.21
CA CYS A 81 7.21 -2.90 -3.62
C CYS A 81 7.11 -3.05 -5.15
N THR A 82 7.75 -4.08 -5.69
CA THR A 82 7.96 -4.31 -7.14
C THR A 82 7.04 -5.38 -7.74
N GLY A 83 6.16 -6.00 -6.94
CA GLY A 83 5.20 -6.98 -7.44
C GLY A 83 5.78 -8.35 -7.77
N ASP A 84 6.89 -8.75 -7.13
CA ASP A 84 7.63 -9.96 -7.49
C ASP A 84 6.77 -11.22 -7.46
N GLY A 85 5.92 -11.40 -6.44
CA GLY A 85 4.98 -12.52 -6.35
C GLY A 85 3.94 -12.53 -7.46
N HIS A 86 3.42 -11.36 -7.85
CA HIS A 86 2.53 -11.23 -9.00
C HIS A 86 3.24 -11.66 -10.30
N GLY A 87 4.49 -11.22 -10.47
CA GLY A 87 5.33 -11.61 -11.60
C GLY A 87 5.58 -13.12 -11.67
N MET A 88 5.90 -13.75 -10.53
CA MET A 88 6.10 -15.21 -10.45
C MET A 88 4.83 -15.98 -10.84
N VAL A 89 3.66 -15.56 -10.35
CA VAL A 89 2.37 -16.17 -10.68
C VAL A 89 2.05 -16.01 -12.17
N ALA A 90 2.23 -14.81 -12.73
CA ALA A 90 2.00 -14.56 -14.14
C ALA A 90 2.94 -15.39 -15.05
N ARG A 91 4.22 -15.51 -14.69
CA ARG A 91 5.19 -16.35 -15.43
C ARG A 91 4.88 -17.84 -15.33
N ALA A 92 4.25 -18.29 -14.24
CA ALA A 92 3.72 -19.64 -14.09
C ALA A 92 2.42 -19.89 -14.91
N GLY A 93 1.97 -18.92 -15.72
CA GLY A 93 0.76 -19.03 -16.54
C GLY A 93 -0.53 -18.97 -15.74
N LEU A 94 -0.49 -18.40 -14.53
CA LEU A 94 -1.65 -18.21 -13.67
C LEU A 94 -2.22 -16.80 -13.83
N GLY A 95 -3.53 -16.66 -13.57
CA GLY A 95 -4.22 -15.39 -13.66
C GLY A 95 -3.92 -14.47 -12.48
N LEU A 96 -4.03 -13.17 -12.73
CA LEU A 96 -4.14 -12.12 -11.72
C LEU A 96 -5.55 -11.52 -11.82
N GLN A 97 -6.06 -10.97 -10.72
CA GLN A 97 -7.41 -10.43 -10.63
C GLN A 97 -7.38 -8.96 -10.23
N ASP A 98 -8.29 -8.16 -10.79
CA ASP A 98 -8.58 -6.78 -10.39
C ASP A 98 -7.37 -5.82 -10.43
N MET A 99 -6.39 -6.09 -11.29
CA MET A 99 -5.12 -5.35 -11.37
C MET A 99 -5.30 -3.88 -11.79
N GLU A 100 -6.42 -3.53 -12.40
CA GLU A 100 -6.80 -2.15 -12.73
C GLU A 100 -7.20 -1.32 -11.50
N PHE A 101 -7.55 -1.97 -10.39
CA PHE A 101 -7.96 -1.28 -9.16
C PHE A 101 -6.73 -0.92 -8.33
N VAL A 102 -6.18 0.26 -8.62
CA VAL A 102 -5.07 0.88 -7.89
C VAL A 102 -5.59 2.00 -6.99
N GLN A 103 -5.25 1.94 -5.70
CA GLN A 103 -5.67 2.95 -4.74
C GLN A 103 -4.73 4.15 -4.75
N PHE A 104 -5.33 5.33 -4.86
CA PHE A 104 -4.66 6.58 -4.55
C PHE A 104 -5.03 6.96 -3.11
N HIS A 105 -4.03 7.08 -2.25
CA HIS A 105 -4.24 7.66 -0.93
C HIS A 105 -4.37 9.18 -1.09
N PRO A 106 -5.37 9.83 -0.48
CA PRO A 106 -5.61 11.25 -0.71
C PRO A 106 -4.42 12.15 -0.35
N THR A 107 -3.73 11.83 0.75
CA THR A 107 -2.75 12.72 1.38
C THR A 107 -1.31 12.20 1.33
N GLY A 108 -0.73 12.08 0.14
CA GLY A 108 0.73 11.98 -0.01
C GLY A 108 1.36 13.37 -0.01
N ILE A 109 2.52 13.55 0.63
CA ILE A 109 3.24 14.83 0.65
C ILE A 109 3.65 15.21 -0.76
N TYR A 110 3.38 16.46 -1.15
CA TYR A 110 3.81 17.02 -2.42
C TYR A 110 5.33 16.97 -2.58
N GLY A 111 5.79 16.56 -3.77
CA GLY A 111 7.21 16.31 -4.05
C GLY A 111 7.68 14.92 -3.61
N SER A 112 7.69 14.64 -2.30
CA SER A 112 8.31 13.39 -1.79
C SER A 112 7.46 12.14 -1.96
N GLY A 113 6.12 12.28 -2.00
CA GLY A 113 5.18 11.16 -2.02
C GLY A 113 5.05 10.43 -0.68
N CYS A 114 5.69 10.90 0.40
CA CYS A 114 5.58 10.29 1.73
C CYS A 114 4.13 10.36 2.24
N LEU A 115 3.66 9.26 2.84
CA LEU A 115 2.29 9.16 3.34
C LEU A 115 2.06 10.07 4.56
N ILE A 116 1.01 10.90 4.51
CA ILE A 116 0.34 11.43 5.70
C ILE A 116 -0.87 10.55 6.00
N THR A 117 -0.89 9.97 7.20
CA THR A 117 -1.96 9.05 7.64
C THR A 117 -3.35 9.67 7.52
N GLU A 118 -4.33 8.86 7.10
CA GLU A 118 -5.75 9.21 7.16
C GLU A 118 -6.21 9.51 8.60
N GLY A 119 -5.51 8.99 9.60
CA GLY A 119 -5.72 9.36 11.01
C GLY A 119 -5.62 10.87 11.26
N ALA A 120 -4.86 11.62 10.45
CA ALA A 120 -4.79 13.07 10.54
C ALA A 120 -6.17 13.73 10.29
N ARG A 121 -6.93 13.23 9.30
CA ARG A 121 -8.32 13.65 9.07
C ARG A 121 -9.26 13.10 10.14
N GLY A 122 -9.02 11.88 10.61
CA GLY A 122 -9.77 11.27 11.72
C GLY A 122 -9.70 12.04 13.04
N GLU A 123 -8.56 12.68 13.33
CA GLU A 123 -8.37 13.56 14.49
C GLU A 123 -8.93 14.98 14.29
N GLY A 124 -9.55 15.26 13.13
CA GLY A 124 -10.21 16.53 12.82
C GLY A 124 -9.48 17.41 11.80
N GLY A 125 -8.42 16.91 11.17
CA GLY A 125 -7.78 17.56 10.03
C GLY A 125 -8.72 17.69 8.82
N TYR A 126 -8.54 18.72 8.01
CA TYR A 126 -9.40 18.98 6.86
C TYR A 126 -8.64 19.55 5.66
N LEU A 127 -9.22 19.39 4.47
CA LEU A 127 -8.62 19.77 3.21
C LEU A 127 -9.17 21.11 2.70
N THR A 128 -8.31 21.97 2.17
CA THR A 128 -8.72 23.22 1.51
C THR A 128 -8.02 23.43 0.16
N ASN A 129 -8.71 24.11 -0.75
CA ASN A 129 -8.20 24.52 -2.05
C ASN A 129 -7.52 25.91 -1.96
N SER A 130 -7.07 26.46 -3.09
CA SER A 130 -6.41 27.77 -3.12
C SER A 130 -7.28 28.96 -2.69
N GLU A 131 -8.60 28.80 -2.70
CA GLU A 131 -9.56 29.81 -2.25
C GLU A 131 -9.84 29.71 -0.74
N GLY A 132 -9.24 28.72 -0.06
CA GLY A 132 -9.53 28.41 1.34
C GLY A 132 -10.86 27.68 1.55
N GLU A 133 -11.53 27.23 0.48
CA GLU A 133 -12.76 26.44 0.58
C GLU A 133 -12.45 25.06 1.15
N ARG A 134 -13.17 24.65 2.20
CA ARG A 134 -13.21 23.24 2.64
C ARG A 134 -14.05 22.41 1.68
N PHE A 135 -13.54 22.20 0.47
CA PHE A 135 -14.27 21.67 -0.69
C PHE A 135 -14.91 20.30 -0.46
N MET A 136 -14.41 19.48 0.48
CA MET A 136 -15.02 18.17 0.78
C MET A 136 -16.45 18.28 1.31
N GLU A 137 -16.87 19.43 1.85
CA GLU A 137 -18.27 19.67 2.21
C GLU A 137 -19.21 19.70 1.00
N ARG A 138 -18.68 20.07 -0.18
CA ARG A 138 -19.41 20.04 -1.46
C ARG A 138 -19.43 18.66 -2.09
N TYR A 139 -18.31 17.92 -2.05
CA TYR A 139 -18.20 16.59 -2.66
C TYR A 139 -18.85 15.47 -1.82
N ALA A 140 -18.80 15.58 -0.49
CA ALA A 140 -19.35 14.58 0.41
C ALA A 140 -20.01 15.25 1.65
N PRO A 141 -21.19 15.85 1.51
CA PRO A 141 -21.78 16.72 2.55
C PRO A 141 -21.88 16.09 3.96
N THR A 142 -22.18 14.79 4.01
CA THR A 142 -22.36 14.05 5.26
C THR A 142 -21.03 13.76 5.98
N VAL A 143 -20.07 13.18 5.25
CA VAL A 143 -18.84 12.61 5.83
C VAL A 143 -17.60 13.48 5.60
N LYS A 144 -17.69 14.46 4.71
CA LYS A 144 -16.67 15.46 4.38
C LYS A 144 -15.32 14.79 4.10
N ASP A 145 -14.27 15.22 4.79
CA ASP A 145 -12.91 14.71 4.68
C ASP A 145 -12.77 13.23 5.09
N LEU A 146 -13.78 12.63 5.73
CA LEU A 146 -13.81 11.21 6.08
C LEU A 146 -14.57 10.34 5.06
N ALA A 147 -14.86 10.88 3.87
CA ALA A 147 -15.33 10.07 2.74
C ALA A 147 -14.32 8.99 2.36
N SER A 148 -14.77 8.02 1.56
CA SER A 148 -13.91 6.96 1.04
C SER A 148 -12.73 7.55 0.24
N ARG A 149 -11.58 6.87 0.28
CA ARG A 149 -10.32 7.33 -0.31
C ARG A 149 -10.45 7.69 -1.78
N ASP A 150 -11.25 6.94 -2.53
CA ASP A 150 -11.50 7.16 -3.94
C ASP A 150 -12.32 8.45 -4.19
N VAL A 151 -13.29 8.76 -3.32
CA VAL A 151 -14.07 10.01 -3.37
C VAL A 151 -13.19 11.21 -3.04
N VAL A 152 -12.44 11.16 -1.93
CA VAL A 152 -11.56 12.27 -1.52
C VAL A 152 -10.48 12.53 -2.57
N SER A 153 -9.83 11.46 -3.07
CA SER A 153 -8.78 11.58 -4.09
C SER A 153 -9.32 12.18 -5.40
N ARG A 154 -10.51 11.77 -5.85
CA ARG A 154 -11.16 12.37 -7.03
C ARG A 154 -11.54 13.82 -6.80
N GLY A 155 -12.03 14.17 -5.61
CA GLY A 155 -12.35 15.56 -5.24
C GLY A 155 -11.11 16.45 -5.32
N MET A 156 -10.01 16.05 -4.67
CA MET A 156 -8.73 16.77 -4.74
C MET A 156 -8.22 16.92 -6.17
N ALA A 157 -8.23 15.85 -6.96
CA ALA A 157 -7.80 15.90 -8.36
C ALA A 157 -8.69 16.81 -9.21
N GLN A 158 -9.98 16.89 -8.91
CA GLN A 158 -10.90 17.79 -9.61
C GLN A 158 -10.62 19.25 -9.26
N GLU A 159 -10.40 19.57 -7.98
CA GLU A 159 -10.01 20.93 -7.56
C GLU A 159 -8.76 21.43 -8.28
N ILE A 160 -7.72 20.59 -8.35
CA ILE A 160 -6.48 20.89 -9.07
C ILE A 160 -6.76 21.12 -10.56
N ARG A 161 -7.50 20.22 -11.23
CA ARG A 161 -7.84 20.35 -12.66
C ARG A 161 -8.67 21.58 -12.98
N ASP A 162 -9.53 22.00 -12.07
CA ASP A 162 -10.36 23.20 -12.23
C ASP A 162 -9.60 24.50 -11.93
N GLY A 163 -8.29 24.43 -11.69
CA GLY A 163 -7.44 25.59 -11.41
C GLY A 163 -7.55 26.12 -9.97
N ARG A 164 -8.14 25.34 -9.06
CA ARG A 164 -8.25 25.65 -7.61
C ARG A 164 -7.18 24.95 -6.78
N GLY A 165 -6.15 24.39 -7.43
CA GLY A 165 -4.98 23.86 -6.73
C GLY A 165 -4.13 24.95 -6.08
N VAL A 166 -3.38 24.57 -5.05
CA VAL A 166 -2.44 25.41 -4.31
C VAL A 166 -1.02 25.28 -4.88
N GLY A 167 -0.16 26.28 -4.64
CA GLY A 167 1.21 26.35 -5.15
C GLY A 167 1.31 27.29 -6.36
N GLU A 168 2.54 27.59 -6.79
CA GLU A 168 2.79 28.53 -7.90
C GLU A 168 2.08 28.12 -9.20
N HIS A 169 1.90 26.81 -9.42
CA HIS A 169 1.24 26.26 -10.59
C HIS A 169 -0.07 25.51 -10.27
N GLY A 170 -0.60 25.65 -9.05
CA GLY A 170 -1.84 25.00 -8.62
C GLY A 170 -1.77 23.47 -8.58
N GLU A 171 -0.74 22.91 -7.96
CA GLU A 171 -0.30 21.51 -8.13
C GLU A 171 -0.76 20.58 -7.01
N TYR A 172 -1.12 21.13 -5.84
CA TYR A 172 -1.45 20.36 -4.65
C TYR A 172 -2.63 20.97 -3.87
N ILE A 173 -2.99 20.36 -2.76
CA ILE A 173 -4.06 20.78 -1.84
C ILE A 173 -3.46 20.95 -0.44
N HIS A 174 -4.04 21.79 0.39
CA HIS A 174 -3.62 21.95 1.78
C HIS A 174 -4.36 20.99 2.71
N LEU A 175 -3.62 20.31 3.58
CA LEU A 175 -4.15 19.60 4.74
C LEU A 175 -3.86 20.40 6.01
N HIS A 176 -4.93 20.89 6.64
CA HIS A 176 -4.87 21.68 7.87
C HIS A 176 -4.92 20.79 9.11
N LEU A 177 -4.02 21.04 10.06
CA LEU A 177 -3.87 20.33 11.33
C LEU A 177 -3.55 21.26 12.51
N GLU A 178 -3.14 22.49 12.24
CA GLU A 178 -2.69 23.47 13.20
C GLU A 178 -3.75 23.79 14.27
N HIS A 179 -5.04 23.70 13.93
CA HIS A 179 -6.16 23.93 14.85
C HIS A 179 -6.31 22.84 15.91
N LEU A 180 -5.71 21.66 15.71
CA LEU A 180 -5.74 20.57 16.69
C LEU A 180 -4.85 20.87 17.91
N GLY A 181 -3.90 21.80 17.77
CA GLY A 181 -2.96 22.17 18.81
C GLY A 181 -1.75 21.23 18.90
N SER A 182 -0.61 21.81 19.27
CA SER A 182 0.69 21.11 19.30
C SER A 182 0.67 19.87 20.20
N GLU A 183 0.01 19.91 21.36
CA GLU A 183 -0.04 18.77 22.29
C GLU A 183 -0.67 17.53 21.64
N VAL A 184 -1.82 17.69 20.98
CA VAL A 184 -2.52 16.59 20.29
C VAL A 184 -1.67 16.04 19.15
N LEU A 185 -1.02 16.90 18.38
CA LEU A 185 -0.18 16.49 17.27
C LEU A 185 1.01 15.64 17.73
N TRP A 186 1.70 16.05 18.80
CA TRP A 186 2.83 15.26 19.32
C TRP A 186 2.42 14.01 20.10
N GLU A 187 1.22 13.99 20.69
CA GLU A 187 0.72 12.79 21.38
C GLU A 187 0.17 11.74 20.40
N ARG A 188 -0.63 12.15 19.41
CA ARG A 188 -1.39 11.24 18.54
C ARG A 188 -0.81 11.05 17.15
N LEU A 189 -0.20 12.10 16.60
CA LEU A 189 0.31 12.18 15.23
C LEU A 189 1.82 12.57 15.16
N PRO A 190 2.70 12.04 16.03
CA PRO A 190 4.09 12.46 16.08
C PRO A 190 4.87 12.09 14.81
N GLY A 191 4.59 10.93 14.21
CA GLY A 191 5.28 10.46 13.01
C GLY A 191 5.02 11.36 11.81
N ILE A 192 3.76 11.71 11.56
CA ILE A 192 3.43 12.61 10.43
C ILE A 192 3.87 14.05 10.67
N THR A 193 3.87 14.52 11.93
CA THR A 193 4.38 15.86 12.28
C THR A 193 5.87 15.99 11.96
N GLU A 194 6.65 14.96 12.31
CA GLU A 194 8.08 14.88 11.96
C GLU A 194 8.28 14.73 10.44
N THR A 195 7.49 13.89 9.79
CA THR A 195 7.57 13.65 8.33
C THR A 195 7.27 14.92 7.52
N ALA A 196 6.24 15.69 7.89
CA ALA A 196 5.92 16.96 7.23
C ALA A 196 7.07 17.97 7.35
N LYS A 197 7.69 18.06 8.53
CA LYS A 197 8.84 18.94 8.75
C LYS A 197 10.05 18.53 7.91
N ILE A 198 10.37 17.23 7.84
CA ILE A 198 11.54 16.73 7.11
C ILE A 198 11.36 16.86 5.60
N PHE A 199 10.21 16.44 5.08
CA PHE A 199 10.03 16.25 3.64
C PHE A 199 9.30 17.40 2.94
N ALA A 200 8.59 18.25 3.67
CA ALA A 200 7.95 19.46 3.13
C ALA A 200 8.48 20.76 3.74
N GLY A 201 9.34 20.69 4.77
CA GLY A 201 9.79 21.89 5.50
C GLY A 201 8.69 22.56 6.33
N VAL A 202 7.57 21.87 6.56
CA VAL A 202 6.36 22.43 7.16
C VAL A 202 6.27 22.08 8.65
N ASP A 203 6.04 23.09 9.48
CA ASP A 203 5.62 22.89 10.87
C ASP A 203 4.09 22.73 10.92
N ALA A 204 3.61 21.49 10.98
CA ALA A 204 2.18 21.16 10.97
C ALA A 204 1.39 21.76 12.14
N THR A 205 2.08 22.31 13.16
CA THR A 205 1.44 23.04 14.27
C THR A 205 1.11 24.50 13.91
N LYS A 206 1.59 25.00 12.76
CA LYS A 206 1.46 26.41 12.36
C LYS A 206 0.97 26.59 10.92
N GLU A 207 1.32 25.67 10.04
CA GLU A 207 1.07 25.78 8.59
C GLU A 207 0.53 24.47 8.03
N PRO A 208 -0.34 24.52 7.00
CA PRO A 208 -0.91 23.32 6.40
C PRO A 208 0.13 22.52 5.61
N ILE A 209 -0.07 21.20 5.55
CA ILE A 209 0.80 20.28 4.81
C ILE A 209 0.38 20.25 3.33
N PRO A 210 1.30 20.44 2.37
CA PRO A 210 0.99 20.32 0.95
C PRO A 210 0.83 18.84 0.57
N VAL A 211 -0.33 18.47 0.06
CA VAL A 211 -0.69 17.07 -0.22
C VAL A 211 -1.35 16.89 -1.58
N LEU A 212 -1.16 15.71 -2.18
CA LEU A 212 -1.85 15.30 -3.41
C LEU A 212 -2.15 13.79 -3.41
N PRO A 213 -3.18 13.35 -4.17
CA PRO A 213 -3.46 11.94 -4.35
C PRO A 213 -2.25 11.18 -4.90
N THR A 214 -1.81 10.15 -4.18
CA THR A 214 -0.58 9.40 -4.48
C THR A 214 -0.85 7.90 -4.45
N VAL A 215 -0.30 7.13 -5.39
CA VAL A 215 -0.47 5.66 -5.44
C VAL A 215 -0.02 5.03 -4.11
N HIS A 216 -0.83 4.13 -3.58
CA HIS A 216 -0.64 3.64 -2.22
C HIS A 216 -0.81 2.14 -2.03
N TYR A 217 -1.89 1.57 -2.55
CA TYR A 217 -2.26 0.18 -2.30
C TYR A 217 -2.82 -0.47 -3.55
N ASN A 218 -2.56 -1.75 -3.75
CA ASN A 218 -3.09 -2.54 -4.86
C ASN A 218 -4.26 -3.43 -4.37
N MET A 219 -5.47 -3.18 -4.87
CA MET A 219 -6.63 -4.03 -4.54
C MET A 219 -6.59 -5.35 -5.30
N GLY A 220 -6.14 -5.29 -6.55
CA GLY A 220 -5.89 -6.47 -7.35
C GLY A 220 -4.63 -7.22 -6.93
N GLY A 221 -4.57 -8.49 -7.30
CA GLY A 221 -3.47 -9.37 -6.94
C GLY A 221 -3.70 -10.81 -7.39
N ILE A 222 -3.07 -11.74 -6.67
CA ILE A 222 -3.19 -13.19 -6.91
C ILE A 222 -4.57 -13.65 -6.39
N PRO A 223 -5.47 -14.16 -7.24
CA PRO A 223 -6.81 -14.55 -6.82
C PRO A 223 -6.75 -15.74 -5.87
N THR A 224 -7.41 -15.61 -4.71
CA THR A 224 -7.52 -16.68 -3.72
C THR A 224 -8.93 -16.82 -3.21
N ASN A 225 -9.33 -18.04 -2.83
CA ASN A 225 -10.53 -18.21 -2.02
C ASN A 225 -10.34 -17.65 -0.59
N TYR A 226 -11.39 -17.65 0.24
CA TYR A 226 -11.35 -17.16 1.62
C TYR A 226 -10.34 -17.87 2.55
N LYS A 227 -9.80 -19.02 2.14
CA LYS A 227 -8.75 -19.75 2.89
C LYS A 227 -7.34 -19.38 2.47
N GLY A 228 -7.19 -18.56 1.42
CA GLY A 228 -5.90 -18.16 0.84
C GLY A 228 -5.36 -19.12 -0.21
N GLU A 229 -6.12 -20.14 -0.63
CA GLU A 229 -5.70 -21.07 -1.70
C GLU A 229 -5.81 -20.35 -3.05
N VAL A 230 -4.74 -20.36 -3.85
CA VAL A 230 -4.72 -19.68 -5.15
C VAL A 230 -5.68 -20.36 -6.12
N LEU A 231 -6.43 -19.57 -6.87
CA LEU A 231 -7.42 -20.05 -7.83
C LEU A 231 -6.81 -20.20 -9.24
N ARG A 232 -7.20 -21.28 -9.92
CA ARG A 232 -7.03 -21.51 -11.37
C ARG A 232 -8.37 -22.01 -11.93
N PRO A 233 -9.34 -21.10 -12.14
CA PRO A 233 -10.65 -21.47 -12.68
C PRO A 233 -10.54 -22.24 -13.99
N THR A 234 -11.38 -23.25 -14.15
CA THR A 234 -11.51 -24.05 -15.39
C THR A 234 -12.94 -24.00 -15.90
N ALA A 235 -13.17 -24.42 -17.14
CA ALA A 235 -14.53 -24.51 -17.70
C ALA A 235 -15.45 -25.48 -16.92
N LYS A 236 -14.89 -26.42 -16.15
CA LYS A 236 -15.65 -27.42 -15.36
C LYS A 236 -15.79 -27.05 -13.90
N ASP A 237 -14.83 -26.30 -13.37
CA ASP A 237 -14.78 -25.88 -11.98
C ASP A 237 -14.24 -24.44 -11.89
N PRO A 238 -15.12 -23.44 -11.66
CA PRO A 238 -14.70 -22.05 -11.54
C PRO A 238 -13.92 -21.78 -10.24
N ASN A 239 -13.96 -22.70 -9.27
CA ASN A 239 -13.29 -22.58 -7.97
C ASN A 239 -12.08 -23.51 -7.85
N ALA A 240 -11.63 -24.09 -8.97
CA ALA A 240 -10.47 -24.96 -8.97
C ALA A 240 -9.25 -24.21 -8.40
N ILE A 241 -8.53 -24.88 -7.51
CA ILE A 241 -7.35 -24.33 -6.85
C ILE A 241 -6.06 -24.74 -7.58
N VAL A 242 -4.96 -24.07 -7.25
CA VAL A 242 -3.59 -24.48 -7.59
C VAL A 242 -3.04 -25.26 -6.39
N PRO A 243 -2.92 -26.60 -6.46
CA PRO A 243 -2.43 -27.38 -5.34
C PRO A 243 -1.02 -26.94 -4.93
N GLY A 244 -0.81 -26.78 -3.62
CA GLY A 244 0.49 -26.38 -3.07
C GLY A 244 0.80 -24.87 -3.16
N LEU A 245 -0.12 -24.03 -3.62
CA LEU A 245 0.08 -22.58 -3.71
C LEU A 245 -1.01 -21.80 -2.96
N MET A 246 -0.57 -20.85 -2.14
CA MET A 246 -1.42 -19.90 -1.42
C MET A 246 -0.89 -18.48 -1.60
N ALA A 247 -1.73 -17.48 -1.36
CA ALA A 247 -1.32 -16.09 -1.27
C ALA A 247 -2.02 -15.37 -0.11
N ALA A 248 -1.37 -14.34 0.45
CA ALA A 248 -1.91 -13.55 1.54
C ALA A 248 -1.35 -12.11 1.54
N GLY A 249 -2.02 -11.22 2.28
CA GLY A 249 -1.66 -9.81 2.34
C GLY A 249 -1.97 -9.08 1.03
N GLU A 250 -1.27 -7.97 0.78
CA GLU A 250 -1.48 -7.13 -0.42
C GLU A 250 -1.13 -7.84 -1.73
N ALA A 251 -0.38 -8.95 -1.69
CA ALA A 251 -0.13 -9.76 -2.89
C ALA A 251 -1.36 -10.56 -3.35
N ALA A 252 -2.38 -10.72 -2.50
CA ALA A 252 -3.56 -11.53 -2.77
C ALA A 252 -4.78 -10.65 -3.10
N CYS A 253 -5.61 -11.16 -3.99
CA CYS A 253 -6.97 -10.70 -4.23
C CYS A 253 -7.93 -11.75 -3.67
N VAL A 254 -8.42 -11.54 -2.45
CA VAL A 254 -9.28 -12.50 -1.76
C VAL A 254 -10.74 -12.27 -2.18
N SER A 255 -11.36 -13.27 -2.81
CA SER A 255 -12.76 -13.23 -3.27
C SER A 255 -13.49 -14.54 -3.08
#